data_AF-A0A819EU06-F1
#
_entry.id   AF-A0A819EU06-F1
#
_cell.length_a   1.000
_cell.length_b   1.000
_cell.length_c   1.000
_cell.angle_alpha   90.00
_cell.angle_beta   90.00
_cell.angle_gamma   90.00
#
_symmetry.space_group_name_H-M   'P 1'
#
loop_
_entity.id
_entity.type
_entity.pdbx_description
1 polymer ?
#
loop_
_entity_poly.entity_id
_entity_poly.type
_entity_poly.pdbx_seq_one_letter_code
_entity_poly.pdbx_strand_id
1 'polypeptide(L)'
;MNPNNITTTIDIALVSKSIINDLNFVSERFIIYLPLIFLIFGFIGFIGNIFTYLQAELRSNTCCIYSLCGSIIDIINLSLNLFPNYLAAKYKIYIPWYISRITCKLNVFLLAFL
;
A
#
# COMPACT_ATOMS: atom_id res chain seq x y z
N MET A 1 5.62 6.29 54.02
CA MET A 1 5.53 6.03 52.57
C MET A 1 5.94 7.32 51.86
N ASN A 2 7.01 7.32 51.06
CA ASN A 2 7.65 8.56 50.56
C ASN A 2 6.84 9.13 49.37
N PRO A 3 6.27 10.36 49.47
CA PRO A 3 5.46 10.96 48.41
C PRO A 3 6.22 11.14 47.08
N ASN A 4 7.54 11.26 47.11
CA ASN A 4 8.37 11.51 45.94
C ASN A 4 8.44 10.31 44.96
N ASN A 5 8.18 9.08 45.42
CA ASN A 5 8.15 7.88 44.57
C ASN A 5 6.82 7.71 43.82
N ILE A 6 5.75 8.37 44.29
CA ILE A 6 4.43 8.28 43.67
C ILE A 6 4.33 9.28 42.51
N THR A 7 4.88 10.47 42.68
CA THR A 7 4.88 11.50 41.62
C THR A 7 5.72 11.07 40.43
N THR A 8 6.93 10.54 40.68
CA THR A 8 7.83 10.05 39.63
C THR A 8 7.28 8.86 38.84
N THR A 9 6.53 7.95 39.46
CA THR A 9 5.91 6.82 38.75
C THR A 9 4.71 7.24 37.90
N ILE A 10 3.93 8.22 38.35
CA ILE A 10 2.82 8.81 37.58
C ILE A 10 3.37 9.58 36.36
N ASP A 11 4.45 10.36 36.54
CA ASP A 11 5.07 11.12 35.45
C ASP A 11 5.65 10.20 34.36
N ILE A 12 6.33 9.11 34.75
CA ILE A 12 6.86 8.11 33.79
C ILE A 12 5.71 7.41 33.04
N ALA A 13 4.62 7.05 33.73
CA ALA A 13 3.45 6.44 33.10
C ALA A 13 2.77 7.39 32.09
N LEU A 14 2.74 8.69 32.39
CA LEU A 14 2.12 9.71 31.55
C LEU A 14 2.96 9.99 30.30
N VAL A 15 4.29 10.06 30.44
CA VAL A 15 5.23 10.16 29.30
C VAL A 15 5.15 8.91 28.43
N SER A 16 5.14 7.71 29.02
CA SER A 16 5.01 6.45 28.26
C SER A 16 3.72 6.41 27.44
N LYS A 17 2.60 6.87 28.01
CA LYS A 17 1.31 6.92 27.31
C LYS A 17 1.33 7.93 26.16
N SER A 18 1.97 9.09 26.34
CA SER A 18 2.14 10.07 25.26
C SER A 18 2.92 9.50 24.09
N ILE A 19 4.07 8.86 24.37
CA ILE A 19 4.91 8.25 23.33
C ILE A 19 4.15 7.17 22.56
N ILE A 20 3.38 6.32 23.26
CA ILE A 20 2.54 5.30 22.61
C ILE A 20 1.49 5.94 21.70
N ASN A 21 0.85 7.03 22.16
CA ASN A 21 -0.14 7.74 21.35
C ASN A 21 0.49 8.35 20.09
N ASP A 22 1.67 8.95 20.20
CA ASP A 22 2.39 9.53 19.07
C ASP A 22 2.82 8.45 18.07
N LEU A 23 3.33 7.31 18.56
CA LEU A 23 3.67 6.15 17.74
C LEU A 23 2.45 5.59 17.01
N ASN A 24 1.31 5.46 17.70
CA ASN A 24 0.07 5.01 17.09
C ASN A 24 -0.41 5.98 16.01
N PHE A 25 -0.32 7.28 16.26
CA PHE A 25 -0.68 8.31 15.27
C PHE A 25 0.20 8.20 14.02
N VAL A 26 1.53 8.08 14.17
CA VAL A 26 2.45 7.92 13.05
C VAL A 26 2.19 6.61 12.29
N SER A 27 1.99 5.51 13.03
CA SER A 27 1.70 4.19 12.47
C SER A 27 0.41 4.19 11.64
N GLU A 28 -0.67 4.75 12.17
CA GLU A 28 -1.94 4.87 11.46
C GLU A 28 -1.79 5.67 10.16
N ARG A 29 -1.08 6.80 10.21
CA ARG A 29 -0.82 7.59 9.00
C ARG A 29 0.01 6.81 7.99
N PHE A 30 1.07 6.13 8.44
CA PHE A 30 1.91 5.34 7.57
C PHE A 30 1.12 4.23 6.86
N ILE A 31 0.30 3.47 7.60
CA ILE A 31 -0.54 2.39 7.05
C ILE A 31 -1.54 2.95 6.02
N ILE A 32 -2.12 4.13 6.26
CA ILE A 32 -3.04 4.75 5.31
C ILE A 32 -2.32 5.08 4.00
N TYR A 33 -1.14 5.70 4.03
CA TYR A 33 -0.46 6.19 2.83
C TYR A 33 0.41 5.14 2.11
N LEU A 34 0.79 4.05 2.77
CA LEU A 34 1.64 3.00 2.21
C LEU A 34 1.13 2.43 0.86
N PRO A 35 -0.18 2.11 0.68
CA PRO A 35 -0.71 1.68 -0.61
C PRO A 35 -0.47 2.68 -1.76
N LEU A 36 -0.61 3.99 -1.48
CA LEU A 36 -0.38 5.05 -2.47
C LEU A 36 1.11 5.13 -2.83
N ILE A 37 1.99 5.02 -1.85
CA ILE A 37 3.45 5.03 -2.06
C ILE A 37 3.86 3.87 -2.98
N PHE A 38 3.35 2.65 -2.73
CA PHE A 38 3.63 1.50 -3.59
C PHE A 38 3.08 1.68 -5.01
N LEU A 39 1.89 2.26 -5.16
CA LEU A 39 1.34 2.58 -6.47
C LEU A 39 2.25 3.54 -7.25
N ILE A 40 2.74 4.61 -6.61
CA ILE A 40 3.64 5.60 -7.23
C ILE A 40 4.95 4.91 -7.69
N PHE A 41 5.59 4.13 -6.83
CA PHE A 41 6.81 3.41 -7.20
C PHE A 41 6.56 2.38 -8.30
N GLY A 42 5.43 1.68 -8.26
CA GLY A 42 4.99 0.79 -9.33
C GLY A 42 4.91 1.52 -10.67
N PHE A 43 4.26 2.69 -10.72
CA PHE A 43 4.15 3.49 -11.94
C PHE A 43 5.51 3.96 -12.45
N ILE A 44 6.41 4.38 -11.57
CA ILE A 44 7.77 4.77 -11.96
C ILE A 44 8.51 3.57 -12.60
N GLY A 45 8.42 2.38 -11.99
CA GLY A 45 9.01 1.16 -12.55
C GLY A 45 8.41 0.77 -13.90
N PHE A 46 7.09 0.83 -14.03
CA PHE A 46 6.37 0.57 -15.27
C PHE A 46 6.79 1.53 -16.40
N ILE A 47 6.85 2.83 -16.11
CA ILE A 47 7.31 3.84 -17.07
C ILE A 47 8.76 3.56 -17.48
N GLY A 48 9.62 3.17 -16.53
CA GLY A 48 10.98 2.72 -16.83
C GLY A 48 11.00 1.57 -17.84
N ASN A 49 10.21 0.53 -17.61
CA ASN A 49 10.11 -0.61 -18.53
C ASN A 49 9.56 -0.21 -19.91
N ILE A 50 8.61 0.74 -19.99
CA ILE A 50 8.15 1.29 -21.27
C ILE A 50 9.32 1.94 -22.01
N PHE A 51 10.10 2.81 -21.34
CA PHE A 51 11.23 3.47 -21.98
C PHE A 51 12.29 2.47 -22.45
N THR A 52 12.57 1.43 -21.67
CA THR A 52 13.46 0.34 -22.08
C THR A 52 12.94 -0.37 -23.35
N TYR A 53 11.64 -0.69 -23.40
CA TYR A 53 11.03 -1.37 -24.55
C TYR A 53 10.95 -0.49 -25.81
N LEU A 54 10.89 0.84 -25.65
CA LEU A 54 10.89 1.77 -26.77
C LEU A 54 12.25 1.82 -27.49
N GLN A 55 13.35 1.40 -26.86
CA GLN A 55 14.64 1.30 -27.53
C GLN A 55 14.61 0.19 -28.58
N ALA A 56 14.95 0.52 -29.83
CA ALA A 56 14.81 -0.38 -30.97
C ALA A 56 15.60 -1.70 -30.80
N GLU A 57 16.76 -1.63 -30.16
CA GLU A 57 17.64 -2.78 -29.90
C GLU A 57 17.06 -3.77 -28.87
N LEU A 58 16.20 -3.29 -27.97
CA LEU A 58 15.66 -4.07 -26.85
C LEU A 58 14.25 -4.60 -27.12
N ARG A 59 13.57 -4.13 -28.17
CA ARG A 59 12.18 -4.52 -28.48
C ARG A 59 12.03 -6.00 -28.82
N SER A 60 13.01 -6.60 -29.49
CA SER A 60 13.02 -8.03 -29.81
C SER A 60 13.56 -8.89 -28.66
N ASN A 61 14.09 -8.27 -27.59
CA ASN A 61 14.59 -8.98 -26.44
C ASN A 61 13.41 -9.52 -25.62
N THR A 62 13.29 -10.84 -25.60
CA THR A 62 12.26 -11.57 -24.85
C THR A 62 12.21 -11.18 -23.37
N CYS A 63 13.35 -10.91 -22.73
CA CYS A 63 13.40 -10.46 -21.34
C CYS A 63 12.74 -9.08 -21.17
N CYS A 64 12.96 -8.16 -22.10
CA CYS A 64 12.35 -6.83 -22.06
C CYS A 64 10.82 -6.92 -22.23
N ILE A 65 10.34 -7.79 -23.12
CA ILE A 65 8.91 -8.07 -23.29
C ILE A 65 8.31 -8.62 -21.99
N TYR A 66 8.94 -9.64 -21.38
CA TYR A 66 8.45 -10.22 -20.13
C TYR A 66 8.48 -9.22 -18.97
N SER A 67 9.51 -8.38 -18.86
CA SER A 67 9.58 -7.32 -17.85
C SER A 67 8.46 -6.30 -18.02
N LEU A 68 8.20 -5.86 -19.26
CA LEU A 68 7.10 -4.95 -19.56
C LEU A 68 5.74 -5.60 -19.22
N CYS A 69 5.49 -6.82 -19.71
CA CYS A 69 4.25 -7.55 -19.43
C CYS A 69 4.05 -7.78 -17.93
N GLY A 70 5.09 -8.18 -17.20
CA GLY A 70 5.04 -8.34 -15.74
C GLY A 70 4.67 -7.04 -15.05
N SER A 71 5.33 -5.94 -15.39
CA SER A 71 4.99 -4.64 -14.78
C SER A 71 3.58 -4.12 -15.12
N ILE A 72 2.98 -4.54 -16.25
CA ILE A 72 1.55 -4.26 -16.53
C ILE A 72 0.66 -4.99 -15.51
N ILE A 73 0.93 -6.27 -15.26
CA ILE A 73 0.21 -7.07 -14.27
C ILE A 73 0.38 -6.46 -12.87
N ASP A 74 1.60 -6.05 -12.50
CA ASP A 74 1.87 -5.41 -11.22
C ASP A 74 1.05 -4.11 -11.04
N ILE A 75 0.99 -3.25 -12.06
CA ILE A 75 0.17 -2.03 -12.00
C ILE A 75 -1.32 -2.33 -11.85
N ILE A 76 -1.82 -3.35 -12.56
CA ILE A 76 -3.21 -3.79 -12.44
C ILE A 76 -3.48 -4.28 -11.01
N ASN A 77 -2.58 -5.11 -10.45
CA ASN A 77 -2.71 -5.61 -9.07
C ASN A 77 -2.71 -4.45 -8.06
N LEU A 78 -1.73 -3.55 -8.16
CA LEU A 78 -1.63 -2.38 -7.29
C LEU A 78 -2.88 -1.49 -7.39
N SER A 79 -3.47 -1.35 -8.58
CA SER A 79 -4.65 -0.52 -8.80
C SER A 79 -5.95 -1.15 -8.29
N LEU A 80 -6.11 -2.48 -8.41
CA LEU A 80 -7.36 -3.18 -8.09
C LEU A 80 -7.40 -3.75 -6.67
N ASN A 81 -6.26 -4.15 -6.10
CA ASN A 81 -6.20 -4.80 -4.80
C ASN A 81 -5.62 -3.88 -3.71
N LEU A 82 -4.61 -3.06 -4.04
CA LEU A 82 -3.90 -2.27 -3.03
C LEU A 82 -4.42 -0.83 -2.91
N PHE A 83 -4.50 -0.09 -4.01
CA PHE A 83 -4.96 1.30 -4.04
C PHE A 83 -6.36 1.53 -3.45
N PRO A 84 -7.34 0.63 -3.61
CA PRO A 84 -8.65 0.80 -2.99
C PRO A 84 -8.60 0.83 -1.47
N ASN A 85 -7.59 0.21 -0.84
CA ASN A 85 -7.41 0.28 0.61
C ASN A 85 -7.05 1.71 1.05
N TYR A 86 -6.25 2.44 0.27
CA TYR A 86 -5.99 3.86 0.52
C TYR A 86 -7.27 4.69 0.38
N LEU A 87 -8.05 4.47 -0.69
CA LEU A 87 -9.31 5.16 -0.91
C LEU A 87 -10.32 4.92 0.23
N ALA A 88 -10.42 3.67 0.69
CA ALA A 88 -11.28 3.29 1.80
C ALA A 88 -10.81 3.92 3.12
N ALA A 89 -9.51 3.88 3.41
CA ALA A 89 -8.98 4.37 4.68
C ALA A 89 -8.98 5.91 4.76
N LYS A 90 -8.60 6.61 3.66
CA LYS A 90 -8.47 8.07 3.62
C LYS A 90 -9.77 8.80 3.30
N TYR A 91 -10.55 8.28 2.34
CA TYR A 91 -11.72 8.97 1.78
C TYR A 91 -13.04 8.24 2.04
N LYS A 92 -13.02 7.07 2.69
CA LYS A 92 -14.21 6.21 2.89
C LYS A 92 -14.89 5.81 1.57
N ILE A 93 -14.13 5.76 0.48
CA ILE A 93 -14.59 5.28 -0.82
C ILE A 93 -14.28 3.79 -0.90
N TYR A 94 -15.32 2.98 -1.00
CA TYR A 94 -15.20 1.53 -1.09
C TYR A 94 -15.53 1.06 -2.50
N ILE A 95 -14.70 0.18 -3.05
CA ILE A 95 -15.07 -0.52 -4.29
C ILE A 95 -16.09 -1.60 -3.93
N PRO A 96 -17.27 -1.61 -4.58
CA PRO A 96 -18.38 -2.46 -4.19
C PRO A 96 -18.22 -3.92 -4.67
N TRP A 97 -17.09 -4.57 -4.35
CA TRP A 97 -16.82 -5.96 -4.74
C TRP A 97 -17.91 -6.93 -4.26
N TYR A 98 -18.57 -6.62 -3.14
CA TYR A 98 -19.60 -7.45 -2.51
C TYR A 98 -21.03 -7.22 -3.04
N ILE A 99 -21.27 -6.28 -3.96
CA ILE A 99 -22.64 -6.00 -4.46
C ILE A 99 -23.23 -7.20 -5.20
N SER A 100 -22.42 -7.94 -5.94
CA SER A 100 -22.89 -9.11 -6.69
C SER A 100 -22.02 -10.33 -6.46
N ARG A 101 -22.60 -11.51 -6.67
CA ARG A 101 -21.86 -12.78 -6.62
C ARG A 101 -20.73 -12.83 -7.66
N ILE A 102 -20.93 -12.18 -8.80
CA ILE A 102 -19.96 -12.14 -9.90
C ILE A 102 -18.77 -11.27 -9.53
N THR A 103 -19.01 -10.04 -9.06
CA THR A 103 -17.95 -9.12 -8.63
C THR A 103 -17.14 -9.65 -7.46
N CYS A 104 -17.77 -10.38 -6.53
CA CYS A 104 -17.08 -10.99 -5.40
C CYS A 104 -16.15 -12.12 -5.86
N LYS A 105 -16.62 -13.00 -6.75
CA LYS A 105 -15.78 -14.05 -7.36
C LYS A 105 -14.62 -13.46 -8.16
N LEU A 106 -14.89 -12.40 -8.92
CA LEU A 106 -13.86 -11.69 -9.68
C LEU A 106 -12.80 -11.10 -8.76
N ASN A 107 -13.19 -10.45 -7.65
CA ASN A 107 -12.24 -9.92 -6.67
C ASN A 107 -11.35 -11.01 -6.08
N VAL A 108 -11.92 -12.14 -5.65
CA VAL A 108 -11.14 -13.27 -5.12
C VAL A 108 -10.19 -13.84 -6.18
N PHE A 109 -10.63 -13.95 -7.43
CA PHE A 109 -9.77 -14.39 -8.52
C PHE A 109 -8.61 -13.42 -8.76
N LEU A 110 -8.90 -12.12 -8.86
CA LEU A 110 -7.87 -11.08 -9.04
C LEU A 110 -6.91 -10.99 -7.86
N LEU A 111 -7.34 -11.31 -6.64
CA LEU A 111 -6.46 -11.32 -5.46
C LEU A 111 -5.55 -12.55 -5.43
N ALA A 112 -6.02 -13.69 -5.92
CA ALA A 112 -5.28 -14.96 -5.84
C ALA A 112 -4.33 -15.17 -7.02
N PHE A 113 -4.66 -14.64 -8.20
CA PHE A 113 -3.97 -14.93 -9.45
C PHE A 113 -3.25 -13.72 -10.06
N LEU A 114 -3.31 -12.55 -9.43
CA LEU A 114 -2.72 -11.29 -9.89
C LEU A 114 -1.91 -10.66 -8.76
#